data_AF-A0A9N7CJH3-F1
#
_entry.id   AF-A0A9N7CJH3-F1
#
_cell.length_a   1.000
_cell.length_b   1.000
_cell.length_c   1.000
_cell.angle_alpha   90.00
_cell.angle_beta   90.00
_cell.angle_gamma   90.00
#
_symmetry.space_group_name_H-M   'P 1'
#
loop_
_entity.id
_entity.type
_entity.pdbx_description
1 polymer ?
#
loop_
_entity_poly.entity_id
_entity_poly.type
_entity_poly.pdbx_seq_one_letter_code
_entity_poly.pdbx_strand_id
1 'polypeptide(L)' 'MGNLVHNERTKLRANLLNTAAGSCLSLGVLSPLAASFFNLTANRVPTHIVILGVAFWLGMAYFLHQRAQAVLGGLRE' A
#
# COMPACT_ATOMS: atom_id res chain seq x y z
N MET A 1 23.21 23.00 -6.17
CA MET A 1 22.41 22.15 -7.10
C MET A 1 22.27 20.70 -6.64
N GLY A 2 23.26 20.07 -5.99
CA GLY A 2 23.14 18.67 -5.53
C GLY A 2 22.01 18.41 -4.53
N ASN A 3 21.76 19.33 -3.59
CA ASN A 3 20.68 19.19 -2.59
C ASN A 3 19.27 19.27 -3.21
N LEU A 4 19.08 20.07 -4.26
CA LEU A 4 17.78 20.20 -4.96
C LEU A 4 17.38 18.88 -5.63
N VAL A 5 18.31 18.28 -6.39
CA VAL A 5 18.08 16.99 -7.06
C VAL A 5 17.90 15.85 -6.04
N HIS A 6 18.63 15.90 -4.92
CA HIS A 6 18.46 14.94 -3.84
C HIS A 6 17.05 15.03 -3.23
N ASN A 7 16.59 16.24 -2.91
CA ASN A 7 15.27 16.46 -2.31
C ASN A 7 14.13 16.07 -3.25
N GLU A 8 14.22 16.36 -4.55
CA GLU A 8 13.21 15.90 -5.52
C GLU A 8 13.15 14.37 -5.62
N ARG A 9 14.30 13.69 -5.65
CA ARG A 9 14.34 12.22 -5.65
C ARG A 9 13.72 11.64 -4.37
N THR A 10 13.96 12.27 -3.23
CA THR A 10 13.36 11.88 -1.94
C THR A 10 11.84 12.04 -1.97
N LYS A 11 11.33 13.16 -2.51
CA LYS A 11 9.88 13.39 -2.68
C LYS A 11 9.23 12.39 -3.63
N LEU A 12 9.86 12.11 -4.77
CA LEU A 12 9.35 11.12 -5.74
C LEU A 12 9.26 9.72 -5.13
N ARG A 13 10.26 9.31 -4.33
CA ARG A 13 10.26 8.03 -3.62
C ARG A 13 9.15 7.95 -2.57
N ALA A 14 8.96 9.01 -1.78
CA ALA A 14 7.86 9.08 -0.82
C ALA A 14 6.50 8.98 -1.52
N ASN A 15 6.33 9.66 -2.66
CA ASN A 15 5.10 9.61 -3.45
C ASN A 15 4.82 8.22 -4.03
N LEU A 16 5.86 7.52 -4.51
CA LEU A 16 5.73 6.13 -4.99
C LEU A 16 5.33 5.17 -3.86
N LEU A 17 5.96 5.29 -2.68
CA LEU A 17 5.61 4.48 -1.51
C LEU A 17 4.17 4.73 -1.05
N ASN A 18 3.73 5.99 -1.06
CA ASN A 18 2.35 6.34 -0.71
C ASN A 18 1.34 5.83 -1.75
N THR A 19 1.67 5.94 -3.04
CA THR A 19 0.84 5.39 -4.12
C THR A 19 0.74 3.87 -3.99
N ALA A 20 1.86 3.18 -3.75
CA ALA A 20 1.86 1.74 -3.54
C ALA A 20 1.04 1.32 -2.31
N ALA A 21 1.09 2.10 -1.21
CA ALA A 21 0.21 1.88 -0.06
C ALA A 21 -1.27 2.01 -0.43
N GLY A 22 -1.64 3.07 -1.18
CA GLY A 22 -2.99 3.26 -1.68
C GLY A 22 -3.44 2.12 -2.61
N SER A 23 -2.57 1.67 -3.52
CA SER A 23 -2.85 0.52 -4.38
C SER A 23 -2.99 -0.78 -3.62
N CYS A 24 -2.20 -0.99 -2.55
CA CYS A 24 -2.35 -2.14 -1.66
C CYS A 24 -3.73 -2.16 -0.98
N LEU A 25 -4.23 -1.00 -0.54
CA LEU A 25 -5.60 -0.92 0.00
C LEU A 25 -6.64 -1.16 -1.07
N SER A 26 -6.55 -0.45 -2.19
CA SER A 26 -7.55 -0.54 -3.27
C SER A 26 -7.59 -1.93 -3.89
N LEU A 27 -6.45 -2.48 -4.32
CA LEU A 27 -6.38 -3.80 -4.97
C LEU A 27 -6.52 -4.96 -3.97
N GLY A 28 -6.03 -4.78 -2.74
CA GLY A 28 -6.18 -5.76 -1.66
C GLY A 28 -7.62 -5.92 -1.20
N VAL A 29 -8.44 -4.87 -1.31
CA VAL A 29 -9.90 -4.92 -1.06
C VAL A 29 -10.67 -5.31 -2.32
N LEU A 30 -10.27 -4.83 -3.51
CA LEU A 30 -10.93 -5.18 -4.77
C LEU A 30 -10.77 -6.66 -5.15
N SER A 31 -9.64 -7.29 -4.83
CA SER A 31 -9.42 -8.72 -5.11
C SER A 31 -10.44 -9.66 -4.43
N PRO A 32 -10.68 -9.57 -3.11
CA PRO A 32 -11.71 -10.39 -2.47
C PRO A 32 -13.14 -10.03 -2.92
N LEU A 33 -13.41 -8.76 -3.25
CA LEU A 33 -14.68 -8.37 -3.87
C LEU A 33 -14.86 -9.05 -5.23
N ALA A 34 -13.86 -8.99 -6.11
CA ALA A 34 -13.88 -9.66 -7.40
C ALA A 34 -14.06 -11.18 -7.25
N ALA A 35 -13.35 -11.81 -6.31
CA ALA A 35 -13.52 -13.24 -6.02
C ALA A 35 -14.96 -13.59 -5.61
N SER A 36 -15.63 -12.71 -4.85
CA SER A 36 -17.03 -12.88 -4.44
C SER A 36 -18.03 -12.66 -5.57
N PHE A 37 -17.81 -11.67 -6.45
CA PHE A 37 -18.72 -11.35 -7.55
C PHE A 37 -18.61 -12.33 -8.72
N PHE A 38 -17.38 -12.71 -9.09
CA PHE A 38 -17.12 -13.58 -10.24
C PHE A 38 -17.23 -15.08 -9.92
N ASN A 39 -17.60 -15.47 -8.68
CA ASN A 39 -17.60 -16.88 -8.23
C ASN A 39 -16.28 -17.61 -8.55
N LEU A 40 -15.15 -16.90 -8.56
CA LEU A 40 -13.83 -17.45 -8.89
C LEU A 40 -13.35 -18.50 -7.86
N THR A 41 -14.08 -18.66 -6.76
CA THR A 41 -13.84 -19.71 -5.77
C THR A 41 -15.01 -20.68 -5.76
N ALA A 42 -14.78 -21.93 -6.17
CA ALA A 42 -15.76 -23.02 -6.09
C ALA A 42 -16.13 -23.41 -4.64
N ASN A 43 -15.40 -22.89 -3.65
CA ASN A 43 -15.59 -23.14 -2.22
C ASN A 43 -15.80 -21.80 -1.50
N ARG A 44 -16.74 -21.74 -0.56
CA ARG A 44 -17.00 -20.52 0.23
C ARG A 44 -15.74 -20.17 1.02
N VAL A 45 -15.04 -19.09 0.65
CA VAL A 45 -13.85 -18.63 1.39
C VAL A 45 -14.28 -18.34 2.82
N PRO A 46 -13.65 -18.96 3.83
CA PRO A 46 -14.08 -18.77 5.20
C PRO A 46 -13.75 -17.35 5.66
N THR A 47 -14.68 -16.74 6.39
CA THR A 47 -14.66 -15.31 6.76
C THR A 47 -13.37 -14.91 7.49
N HIS A 48 -12.76 -15.81 8.26
CA HIS A 48 -11.50 -15.55 8.96
C HIS A 48 -10.34 -15.29 8.00
N ILE A 49 -10.28 -15.96 6.83
CA ILE A 49 -9.23 -15.72 5.82
C ILE A 49 -9.41 -14.34 5.20
N VAL A 50 -10.66 -13.92 4.95
CA VAL A 50 -10.95 -12.58 4.43
C VAL A 50 -10.54 -11.51 5.45
N ILE A 51 -10.88 -11.68 6.73
CA ILE A 51 -10.50 -10.75 7.80
C ILE A 51 -8.97 -10.67 7.94
N LEU A 52 -8.27 -11.81 7.92
CA LEU A 52 -6.80 -11.84 7.98
C LEU A 52 -6.17 -11.17 6.75
N GLY A 53 -6.72 -11.39 5.56
CA GLY A 53 -6.27 -10.73 4.34
C GLY A 53 -6.43 -9.21 4.43
N VAL A 54 -7.60 -8.72 4.84
CA VAL A 54 -7.85 -7.28 5.03
C VAL A 54 -6.91 -6.70 6.08
N ALA A 55 -6.73 -7.37 7.23
CA ALA A 55 -5.81 -6.93 8.27
C ALA A 55 -4.36 -6.87 7.78
N PHE A 56 -3.91 -7.87 7.01
CA PHE A 56 -2.58 -7.90 6.41
C PHE A 56 -2.37 -6.74 5.42
N TRP A 57 -3.33 -6.51 4.51
CA TRP A 57 -3.26 -5.41 3.54
C TRP A 57 -3.29 -4.03 4.20
N LEU A 58 -4.10 -3.85 5.26
CA LEU A 58 -4.12 -2.62 6.07
C LEU A 58 -2.77 -2.40 6.77
N GLY A 59 -2.20 -3.44 7.37
CA GLY A 59 -0.88 -3.39 8.00
C GLY A 59 0.23 -3.03 7.01
N MET A 60 0.21 -3.64 5.82
CA MET A 60 1.17 -3.38 4.74
C MET A 60 1.08 -1.93 4.24
N ALA A 61 -0.15 -1.43 4.03
CA ALA A 61 -0.40 -0.05 3.63
C ALA A 61 0.07 0.95 4.69
N TYR A 62 -0.24 0.68 5.97
CA TYR A 62 0.21 1.50 7.08
C TYR A 62 1.74 1.54 7.18
N PHE A 63 2.40 0.38 7.03
CA PHE A 63 3.85 0.30 7.03
C PHE A 63 4.47 1.10 5.87
N LEU A 64 3.97 0.96 4.64
CA LEU A 64 4.45 1.74 3.50
C LEU A 64 4.21 3.25 3.68
N HIS A 65 3.07 3.63 4.27
CA HIS A 65 2.77 5.04 4.55
C HIS A 65 3.76 5.63 5.56
N GLN A 66 4.07 4.89 6.64
CA GLN A 66 5.11 5.31 7.58
C GLN A 66 6.49 5.41 6.92
N ARG A 67 6.83 4.48 6.02
CA ARG A 67 8.10 4.56 5.26
C ARG A 67 8.13 5.77 4.33
N ALA A 68 7.01 6.14 3.71
CA ALA A 68 6.90 7.37 2.93
C ALA A 68 7.17 8.62 3.78
N GLN A 69 6.58 8.68 4.98
CA GLN A 69 6.82 9.78 5.93
C GLN A 69 8.26 9.81 6.44
N ALA A 70 8.85 8.66 6.76
CA ALA A 70 10.26 8.58 7.17
C ALA A 70 11.23 9.02 6.06
N VAL A 71 10.90 8.72 4.80
CA VAL A 71 11.69 9.18 3.64
C VAL A 71 11.62 10.71 3.50
N LEU A 72 10.47 11.34 3.76
CA LEU A 72 10.34 12.80 3.77
C LEU A 72 11.15 13.46 4.91
N GLY A 73 11.39 12.76 6.02
CA GLY A 73 12.26 13.24 7.10
C GLY A 73 13.74 13.36 6.71
N GLY A 74 14.15 12.83 5.55
CA GLY A 74 15.51 12.92 5.01
C GLY A 74 15.78 14.18 4.16
N LEU A 75 14.85 15.14 4.10
CA LEU A 75 15.07 16.40 3.39
C LEU A 75 16.25 17.16 4.01
N ARG A 76 17.14 17.66 3.16
CA ARG A 76 18.33 18.44 3.56
C ARG A 76 18.20 19.85 2.99
N GLU A 77 18.53 20.87 3.78
CA GLU A 77 18.51 22.28 3.35
C GLU A 77 19.59 22.57 2.29
#